data_AF-A0A4R1VYL2-F1
#
_entry.id   AF-A0A4R1VYL2-F1
#
_cell.length_a   1.000
_cell.length_b   1.000
_cell.length_c   1.000
_cell.angle_alpha   90.00
_cell.angle_beta   90.00
_cell.angle_gamma   90.00
#
_symmetry.space_group_name_H-M   'P 1'
#
loop_
_entity.id
_entity.type
_entity.pdbx_description
1 polymer ?
#
loop_
_entity_poly.entity_id
_entity_poly.type
_entity_poly.pdbx_seq_one_letter_code
_entity_poly.pdbx_strand_id
1 'polypeptide(L)'
;MHLNYQEASVLSLSIDHFLTQDPSDSAELVYHYTSRESLKAILETGTIRLNTLTGVNDPRERKKWTADNLSAPSGDMTGGYFNTQLEVDEEIDRYLRQGARIACFTSERQPSPRSVAGTYFHRGWARPRMWAQYGQHHRGAVLAFDKEALAGELSNWALREGDTASPGPVEYFDRRLQIPLSGAFESLTAVRAALDEVTSSSSALHDLYFTKNCDWSSESEFRLVLTLGVASALEAGERPLYLPYRNSLRAVVLGELWDGADWLRSNLNLRRIGADDVLRCDWDNGEPVLRSYQLR
;
A
#
# COMPACT_ATOMS: atom_id res chain seq x y z
N MET A 1 29.05 25.97 37.27
CA MET A 1 29.16 25.62 35.84
C MET A 1 27.96 24.74 35.52
N HIS A 2 26.82 25.36 35.23
CA HIS A 2 25.57 24.69 34.89
C HIS A 2 25.29 25.03 33.43
N LEU A 3 25.35 24.02 32.57
CA LEU A 3 24.89 24.13 31.19
C LEU A 3 23.39 23.83 31.21
N ASN A 4 22.61 24.90 31.10
CA ASN A 4 21.19 24.83 30.75
C ASN A 4 21.10 24.25 29.34
N TYR A 5 20.66 22.99 29.22
CA TYR A 5 20.02 22.52 28.01
C TYR A 5 18.68 23.23 27.92
N GLN A 6 18.62 24.28 27.10
CA GLN A 6 17.36 24.73 26.53
C GLN A 6 16.84 23.58 25.67
N GLU A 7 15.85 22.85 26.16
CA GLU A 7 14.95 22.09 25.32
C GLU A 7 14.39 23.06 24.27
N ALA A 8 14.79 22.83 23.02
CA ALA A 8 14.23 23.52 21.88
C ALA A 8 12.72 23.21 21.86
N SER A 9 11.94 24.22 22.22
CA SER A 9 10.51 24.34 21.92
C SER A 9 10.36 24.28 20.39
N VAL A 10 10.28 23.08 19.84
CA VAL A 10 9.70 22.86 18.51
C VAL A 10 8.22 23.20 18.67
N LEU A 11 7.84 24.40 18.21
CA LEU A 11 6.44 24.80 18.07
C LEU A 11 5.70 23.64 17.39
N SER A 12 4.76 23.02 18.11
CA SER A 12 3.91 21.96 17.57
C SER A 12 3.06 22.54 16.45
N LEU A 13 3.56 22.47 15.22
CA LEU A 13 2.79 22.83 14.04
C LEU A 13 1.52 21.96 14.02
N SER A 14 0.36 22.58 13.84
CA SER A 14 -0.91 21.86 13.68
C SER A 14 -0.80 20.89 12.50
N ILE A 15 -1.49 19.74 12.53
CA ILE A 15 -1.50 18.81 11.39
C ILE A 15 -2.01 19.48 10.11
N ASP A 16 -2.86 20.50 10.23
CA ASP A 16 -3.32 21.32 9.10
C ASP A 16 -2.13 21.93 8.37
N HIS A 17 -1.10 22.35 9.10
CA HIS A 17 0.14 22.87 8.53
C HIS A 17 0.82 21.81 7.66
N PHE A 18 0.93 20.58 8.15
CA PHE A 18 1.53 19.47 7.40
C PHE A 18 0.73 19.11 6.14
N LEU A 19 -0.60 19.25 6.19
CA LEU A 19 -1.50 18.88 5.09
C LEU A 19 -1.70 20.00 4.05
N THR A 20 -1.25 21.22 4.34
CA THR A 20 -1.50 22.41 3.50
C THR A 20 -0.24 23.17 3.06
N GLN A 21 0.95 22.89 3.62
CA GLN A 21 2.19 23.57 3.21
C GLN A 21 3.14 22.68 2.37
N ASP A 22 3.95 23.32 1.53
CA ASP A 22 4.94 22.68 0.65
C ASP A 22 6.09 22.09 1.49
N PRO A 23 6.53 20.84 1.25
CA PRO A 23 7.17 20.01 2.28
C PRO A 23 8.69 20.20 2.40
N SER A 24 9.22 21.41 2.20
CA SER A 24 10.69 21.59 2.23
C SER A 24 11.36 21.25 3.57
N ASP A 25 10.58 21.06 4.64
CA ASP A 25 11.06 20.69 5.98
C ASP A 25 10.11 19.74 6.76
N SER A 26 9.13 19.11 6.10
CA SER A 26 8.09 18.31 6.76
C SER A 26 8.11 16.84 6.36
N ALA A 27 7.77 15.94 7.28
CA ALA A 27 7.66 14.50 7.03
C ALA A 27 6.77 14.20 5.80
N GLU A 28 7.24 13.35 4.90
CA GLU A 28 6.48 12.97 3.71
C GLU A 28 5.30 12.07 4.09
N LEU A 29 4.12 12.37 3.57
CA LEU A 29 2.88 11.65 3.89
C LEU A 29 2.43 10.73 2.77
N VAL A 30 1.86 9.59 3.14
CA VAL A 30 1.11 8.68 2.26
C VAL A 30 -0.31 8.47 2.79
N TYR A 31 -1.25 8.31 1.87
CA TYR A 31 -2.68 8.45 2.15
C TYR A 31 -3.43 7.17 1.84
N HIS A 32 -4.16 6.62 2.81
CA HIS A 32 -4.98 5.43 2.63
C HIS A 32 -6.46 5.81 2.58
N TYR A 33 -7.04 5.78 1.38
CA TYR A 33 -8.48 5.95 1.16
C TYR A 33 -9.23 4.70 1.59
N THR A 34 -10.32 4.86 2.34
CA THR A 34 -11.01 3.72 2.93
C THR A 34 -12.49 3.99 3.18
N SER A 35 -13.28 2.92 3.28
CA SER A 35 -14.69 3.00 3.67
C SER A 35 -14.84 3.30 5.16
N ARG A 36 -16.04 3.70 5.59
CA ARG A 36 -16.35 3.93 7.00
C ARG A 36 -16.14 2.69 7.88
N GLU A 37 -16.54 1.52 7.38
CA GLU A 37 -16.40 0.24 8.08
C GLU A 37 -14.93 -0.15 8.21
N SER A 38 -14.17 0.07 7.13
CA SER A 38 -12.74 -0.20 7.10
C SER A 38 -11.96 0.77 7.99
N LEU A 39 -12.32 2.06 8.00
CA LEU A 39 -11.79 3.05 8.95
C LEU A 39 -11.99 2.60 10.39
N LYS A 40 -13.21 2.16 10.73
CA LYS A 40 -13.52 1.64 12.06
C LYS A 40 -12.58 0.49 12.43
N ALA A 41 -12.47 -0.52 11.56
CA ALA A 41 -11.61 -1.68 11.80
C ALA A 41 -10.12 -1.29 11.95
N ILE A 42 -9.63 -0.38 11.10
CA ILE A 42 -8.24 0.11 11.17
C ILE A 42 -8.00 0.81 12.51
N LEU A 43 -8.88 1.71 12.93
CA LEU A 43 -8.73 2.42 14.20
C LEU A 43 -8.98 1.52 15.43
N GLU A 44 -9.83 0.51 15.36
CA GLU A 44 -10.06 -0.44 16.47
C GLU A 44 -8.89 -1.40 16.67
N THR A 45 -8.27 -1.84 15.58
CA THR A 45 -7.15 -2.79 15.64
C THR A 45 -5.79 -2.10 15.74
N GLY A 46 -5.66 -0.89 15.17
CA GLY A 46 -4.37 -0.20 15.08
C GLY A 46 -3.48 -0.80 14.00
N THR A 47 -4.08 -1.47 13.02
CA THR A 47 -3.37 -2.21 11.98
C THR A 47 -3.87 -1.84 10.58
N ILE A 48 -2.95 -1.91 9.62
CA ILE A 48 -3.25 -1.89 8.19
C ILE A 48 -3.30 -3.32 7.68
N ARG A 49 -4.36 -3.62 6.95
CA ARG A 49 -4.56 -4.92 6.32
C ARG A 49 -3.73 -5.01 5.03
N LEU A 50 -2.77 -5.92 5.01
CA LEU A 50 -2.02 -6.31 3.82
C LEU A 50 -2.78 -7.47 3.13
N ASN A 51 -3.32 -7.24 1.93
CA ASN A 51 -4.11 -8.22 1.17
C ASN A 51 -3.28 -8.91 0.09
N THR A 52 -3.76 -10.05 -0.40
CA THR A 52 -3.28 -10.63 -1.66
C THR A 52 -3.69 -9.76 -2.85
N LEU A 53 -3.02 -9.95 -3.99
CA LEU A 53 -3.36 -9.28 -5.24
C LEU A 53 -4.72 -9.75 -5.83
N THR A 54 -5.34 -10.81 -5.30
CA THR A 54 -6.64 -11.32 -5.79
C THR A 54 -7.79 -10.32 -5.62
N GLY A 55 -7.65 -9.37 -4.69
CA GLY A 55 -8.70 -8.40 -4.35
C GLY A 55 -8.55 -7.02 -5.00
N VAL A 56 -7.51 -6.78 -5.80
CA VAL A 56 -7.25 -5.44 -6.36
C VAL A 56 -8.07 -5.17 -7.62
N ASN A 57 -8.21 -3.88 -7.94
CA ASN A 57 -9.01 -3.43 -9.09
C ASN A 57 -8.31 -3.63 -10.44
N ASP A 58 -6.97 -3.62 -10.48
CA ASP A 58 -6.21 -3.79 -11.72
C ASP A 58 -6.33 -5.24 -12.24
N PRO A 59 -6.91 -5.46 -13.44
CA PRO A 59 -7.00 -6.79 -14.03
C PRO A 59 -5.64 -7.47 -14.25
N ARG A 60 -4.57 -6.70 -14.47
CA ARG A 60 -3.20 -7.23 -14.63
C ARG A 60 -2.72 -7.92 -13.35
N GLU A 61 -3.05 -7.33 -12.21
CA GLU A 61 -2.62 -7.80 -10.89
C GLU A 61 -3.53 -8.89 -10.35
N ARG A 62 -4.85 -8.76 -10.58
CA ARG A 62 -5.84 -9.69 -10.06
C ARG A 62 -5.85 -11.04 -10.77
N LYS A 63 -5.64 -11.07 -12.09
CA LYS A 63 -5.73 -12.30 -12.88
C LYS A 63 -4.56 -13.24 -12.57
N LYS A 64 -4.79 -14.55 -12.80
CA LYS A 64 -3.78 -15.59 -12.62
C LYS A 64 -2.51 -15.26 -13.40
N TRP A 65 -1.35 -15.40 -12.76
CA TRP A 65 -0.05 -15.23 -13.41
C TRP A 65 0.45 -16.57 -13.92
N THR A 66 0.87 -16.61 -15.18
CA THR A 66 1.39 -17.80 -15.88
C THR A 66 2.72 -17.45 -16.53
N ALA A 67 3.60 -18.43 -16.71
CA ALA A 67 4.83 -18.22 -17.47
C ALA A 67 4.71 -18.84 -18.85
N ASP A 68 4.77 -17.99 -19.88
CA ASP A 68 4.55 -18.39 -21.27
C ASP A 68 5.71 -19.19 -21.90
N ASN A 69 6.90 -19.21 -21.28
CA ASN A 69 8.16 -19.72 -21.87
C ASN A 69 8.84 -20.85 -21.06
N LEU A 70 8.08 -21.65 -20.31
CA LEU A 70 8.64 -22.78 -19.54
C LEU A 70 8.50 -24.09 -20.31
N SER A 71 9.50 -24.96 -20.21
CA SER A 71 9.49 -26.27 -20.86
C SER A 71 10.24 -27.32 -20.03
N ALA A 72 9.94 -28.60 -20.24
CA ALA A 72 10.70 -29.72 -19.70
C ALA A 72 11.78 -30.14 -20.71
N PRO A 73 13.04 -30.42 -20.32
CA PRO A 73 13.98 -31.10 -21.20
C PRO A 73 13.41 -32.48 -21.57
N SER A 74 13.17 -32.72 -22.85
CA SER A 74 12.60 -33.98 -23.34
C SER A 74 13.56 -35.16 -23.09
N GLY A 75 13.14 -36.12 -22.27
CA GLY A 75 13.75 -37.44 -22.08
C GLY A 75 12.66 -38.48 -21.80
N ASP A 76 12.82 -39.68 -22.37
CA ASP A 76 11.76 -40.67 -22.59
C ASP A 76 10.77 -40.88 -21.44
N MET A 77 9.49 -40.75 -21.80
CA MET A 77 8.34 -40.86 -20.92
C MET A 77 8.08 -42.32 -20.52
N THR A 78 8.75 -42.78 -19.47
CA THR A 78 8.29 -43.93 -18.69
C THR A 78 8.12 -43.54 -17.23
N GLY A 79 6.90 -43.06 -16.90
CA GLY A 79 6.39 -43.01 -15.53
C GLY A 79 6.83 -41.81 -14.67
N GLY A 80 6.00 -40.76 -14.68
CA GLY A 80 5.99 -39.68 -13.68
C GLY A 80 7.14 -38.67 -13.80
N TYR A 81 6.98 -37.51 -13.15
CA TYR A 81 8.02 -36.53 -12.81
C TYR A 81 8.18 -35.25 -13.63
N PHE A 82 7.40 -35.02 -14.70
CA PHE A 82 7.24 -33.64 -15.18
C PHE A 82 5.78 -33.19 -15.29
N ASN A 83 5.53 -32.03 -14.68
CA ASN A 83 4.24 -31.42 -14.43
C ASN A 83 3.53 -31.05 -15.73
N THR A 84 2.21 -31.16 -15.74
CA THR A 84 1.40 -30.43 -16.72
C THR A 84 1.73 -28.93 -16.63
N GLN A 85 1.72 -28.20 -17.74
CA GLN A 85 1.89 -26.73 -17.73
C GLN A 85 0.98 -26.04 -16.69
N LEU A 86 -0.20 -26.63 -16.45
CA LEU A 86 -1.15 -26.23 -15.43
C LEU A 86 -0.57 -26.20 -14.01
N GLU A 87 0.12 -27.25 -13.59
CA GLU A 87 0.72 -27.36 -12.24
C GLU A 87 1.84 -26.34 -12.05
N VAL A 88 2.64 -26.06 -13.09
CA VAL A 88 3.67 -25.01 -13.05
C VAL A 88 3.04 -23.63 -12.93
N ASP A 89 2.01 -23.35 -13.73
CA ASP A 89 1.25 -22.09 -13.65
C ASP A 89 0.57 -21.91 -12.29
N GLU A 90 0.10 -23.00 -11.67
CA GLU A 90 -0.44 -22.96 -10.31
C GLU A 90 0.62 -22.64 -9.25
N GLU A 91 1.84 -23.17 -9.40
CA GLU A 91 2.95 -22.83 -8.50
C GLU A 91 3.35 -21.36 -8.65
N ILE A 92 3.56 -20.88 -9.87
CA ILE A 92 3.90 -19.46 -10.13
C ILE A 92 2.86 -18.54 -9.51
N ASP A 93 1.58 -18.81 -9.77
CA ASP A 93 0.49 -18.00 -9.25
C ASP A 93 0.43 -18.02 -7.72
N ARG A 94 0.61 -19.21 -7.13
CA ARG A 94 0.59 -19.39 -5.68
C ARG A 94 1.73 -18.63 -5.00
N TYR A 95 2.94 -18.67 -5.55
CA TYR A 95 4.10 -18.02 -4.95
C TYR A 95 4.09 -16.51 -5.16
N LEU A 96 3.95 -16.07 -6.40
CA LEU A 96 4.11 -14.66 -6.72
C LEU A 96 2.84 -13.87 -6.38
N ARG A 97 1.67 -14.31 -6.87
CA ARG A 97 0.44 -13.52 -6.71
C ARG A 97 -0.25 -13.77 -5.37
N GLN A 98 -0.36 -15.03 -4.94
CA GLN A 98 -1.03 -15.39 -3.68
C GLN A 98 -0.08 -15.34 -2.46
N GLY A 99 1.24 -15.48 -2.67
CA GLY A 99 2.25 -15.37 -1.63
C GLY A 99 2.63 -13.94 -1.27
N ALA A 100 2.23 -12.96 -2.08
CA ALA A 100 2.41 -11.54 -1.76
C ALA A 100 1.29 -11.00 -0.85
N ARG A 101 1.65 -10.02 -0.02
CA ARG A 101 0.76 -9.22 0.82
C ARG A 101 1.07 -7.75 0.61
N ILE A 102 0.06 -7.00 0.21
CA ILE A 102 0.22 -5.60 -0.18
C ILE A 102 -0.76 -4.69 0.54
N ALA A 103 -0.30 -3.49 0.88
CA ALA A 103 -1.14 -2.36 1.20
C ALA A 103 -0.80 -1.20 0.29
N CYS A 104 -1.83 -0.54 -0.22
CA CYS A 104 -1.74 0.50 -1.23
C CYS A 104 -2.12 1.84 -0.61
N PHE A 105 -1.32 2.85 -0.93
CA PHE A 105 -1.46 4.23 -0.49
C PHE A 105 -1.31 5.15 -1.70
N THR A 106 -1.79 6.38 -1.57
CA THR A 106 -1.54 7.44 -2.53
C THR A 106 -0.49 8.38 -1.99
N SER A 107 0.48 8.75 -2.80
CA SER A 107 1.42 9.84 -2.53
C SER A 107 0.90 11.16 -3.07
N GLU A 108 1.51 12.24 -2.59
CA GLU A 108 1.32 13.56 -3.20
C GLU A 108 1.91 13.57 -4.62
N ARG A 109 1.30 14.35 -5.49
CA ARG A 109 1.85 14.60 -6.83
C ARG A 109 2.42 16.00 -6.89
N GLN A 110 3.30 16.21 -7.85
CA GLN A 110 3.71 17.57 -8.17
C GLN A 110 2.51 18.39 -8.68
N PRO A 111 2.38 19.66 -8.27
CA PRO A 111 1.39 20.57 -8.85
C PRO A 111 1.54 20.61 -10.38
N SER A 112 0.41 20.70 -11.08
CA SER A 112 0.46 20.91 -12.53
C SER A 112 1.11 22.27 -12.82
N PRO A 113 1.91 22.43 -13.88
CA PRO A 113 2.45 23.75 -14.26
C PRO A 113 1.38 24.84 -14.46
N ARG A 114 0.11 24.44 -14.65
CA ARG A 114 -1.04 25.34 -14.80
C ARG A 114 -1.90 25.47 -13.54
N SER A 115 -1.49 24.88 -12.41
CA SER A 115 -2.26 25.00 -11.16
C SER A 115 -2.19 26.43 -10.64
N VAL A 116 -3.33 26.93 -10.16
CA VAL A 116 -3.39 28.21 -9.46
C VAL A 116 -2.61 28.06 -8.14
N ALA A 117 -1.76 29.04 -7.83
CA ALA A 117 -0.99 29.06 -6.60
C ALA A 117 -1.93 29.07 -5.38
N GLY A 118 -1.55 28.35 -4.32
CA GLY A 118 -2.35 28.23 -3.10
C GLY A 118 -3.45 27.16 -3.15
N THR A 119 -3.60 26.44 -4.27
CA THR A 119 -4.58 25.35 -4.39
C THR A 119 -4.01 23.99 -3.98
N TYR A 120 -4.89 23.10 -3.48
CA TYR A 120 -4.48 21.81 -2.90
C TYR A 120 -4.71 20.58 -3.78
N PHE A 121 -5.03 20.74 -5.07
CA PHE A 121 -5.33 19.63 -6.00
C PHE A 121 -4.21 18.58 -6.17
N HIS A 122 -3.01 18.88 -5.70
CA HIS A 122 -1.83 18.04 -5.78
C HIS A 122 -1.62 17.19 -4.52
N ARG A 123 -2.28 17.56 -3.41
CA ARG A 123 -2.21 16.85 -2.13
C ARG A 123 -2.85 15.47 -2.23
N GLY A 124 -2.30 14.52 -1.49
CA GLY A 124 -2.76 13.12 -1.56
C GLY A 124 -4.16 12.91 -0.98
N TRP A 125 -4.60 13.73 -0.02
CA TRP A 125 -5.98 13.73 0.51
C TRP A 125 -7.01 14.38 -0.43
N ALA A 126 -6.55 15.16 -1.43
CA ALA A 126 -7.39 15.99 -2.29
C ALA A 126 -7.67 15.35 -3.65
N ARG A 127 -7.76 14.01 -3.73
CA ARG A 127 -7.85 13.28 -5.00
C ARG A 127 -9.30 12.83 -5.28
N PRO A 128 -10.10 13.59 -6.06
CA PRO A 128 -11.53 13.31 -6.23
C PRO A 128 -11.82 11.91 -6.79
N ARG A 129 -11.00 11.40 -7.73
CA ARG A 129 -11.14 10.03 -8.22
C ARG A 129 -10.96 8.98 -7.10
N MET A 130 -10.01 9.20 -6.19
CA MET A 130 -9.77 8.29 -5.06
C MET A 130 -10.91 8.33 -4.05
N TRP A 131 -11.48 9.52 -3.77
CA TRP A 131 -12.69 9.64 -2.96
C TRP A 131 -13.89 8.89 -3.56
N ALA A 132 -14.06 8.99 -4.88
CA ALA A 132 -15.15 8.31 -5.59
C ALA A 132 -14.98 6.78 -5.57
N GLN A 133 -13.76 6.27 -5.77
CA GLN A 133 -13.48 4.84 -5.92
C GLN A 133 -13.24 4.13 -4.59
N TYR A 134 -12.42 4.71 -3.72
CA TYR A 134 -11.91 4.07 -2.51
C TYR A 134 -12.44 4.73 -1.22
N GLY A 135 -12.76 6.02 -1.28
CA GLY A 135 -13.37 6.78 -0.18
C GLY A 135 -14.89 6.60 -0.05
N GLN A 136 -15.44 5.45 -0.47
CA GLN A 136 -16.87 5.11 -0.39
C GLN A 136 -17.79 6.22 -0.95
N HIS A 137 -17.50 6.69 -2.18
CA HIS A 137 -18.23 7.79 -2.80
C HIS A 137 -18.32 9.04 -1.91
N HIS A 138 -17.18 9.50 -1.40
CA HIS A 138 -17.05 10.68 -0.53
C HIS A 138 -17.69 10.53 0.87
N ARG A 139 -18.10 9.32 1.28
CA ARG A 139 -18.66 9.02 2.62
C ARG A 139 -17.67 8.35 3.56
N GLY A 140 -16.51 7.94 3.04
CA GLY A 140 -15.45 7.27 3.79
C GLY A 140 -14.47 8.26 4.41
N ALA A 141 -13.22 7.83 4.51
CA ALA A 141 -12.14 8.64 5.06
C ALA A 141 -10.80 8.38 4.34
N VAL A 142 -9.85 9.25 4.63
CA VAL A 142 -8.44 9.13 4.29
C VAL A 142 -7.63 9.14 5.58
N LEU A 143 -6.79 8.14 5.76
CA LEU A 143 -5.78 8.10 6.81
C LEU A 143 -4.46 8.63 6.26
N ALA A 144 -3.90 9.67 6.87
CA ALA A 144 -2.61 10.22 6.49
C ALA A 144 -1.52 9.65 7.40
N PHE A 145 -0.56 8.95 6.80
CA PHE A 145 0.55 8.32 7.49
C PHE A 145 1.87 9.02 7.16
N ASP A 146 2.73 9.13 8.16
CA ASP A 146 4.15 9.39 7.96
C ASP A 146 4.78 8.22 7.20
N LYS A 147 5.28 8.50 6.00
CA LYS A 147 5.76 7.49 5.05
C LYS A 147 6.94 6.71 5.63
N GLU A 148 7.91 7.40 6.21
CA GLU A 148 9.13 6.77 6.73
C GLU A 148 8.83 5.95 7.98
N ALA A 149 8.02 6.49 8.90
CA ALA A 149 7.62 5.75 10.08
C ALA A 149 6.84 4.48 9.72
N LEU A 150 5.90 4.56 8.78
CA LEU A 150 5.11 3.41 8.34
C LEU A 150 5.95 2.37 7.59
N ALA A 151 6.86 2.81 6.70
CA ALA A 151 7.82 1.93 6.02
C ALA A 151 8.77 1.25 7.03
N GLY A 152 9.13 1.96 8.11
CA GLY A 152 9.89 1.43 9.23
C GLY A 152 9.16 0.31 9.97
N GLU A 153 7.84 0.42 10.18
CA GLU A 153 7.03 -0.66 10.78
C GLU A 153 7.05 -1.93 9.92
N LEU A 154 6.99 -1.79 8.59
CA LEU A 154 7.10 -2.94 7.68
C LEU A 154 8.51 -3.55 7.73
N SER A 155 9.55 -2.71 7.74
CA SER A 155 10.95 -3.16 7.76
C SER A 155 11.31 -3.89 9.06
N ASN A 156 10.70 -3.49 10.17
CA ASN A 156 10.86 -4.11 11.48
C ASN A 156 9.90 -5.28 11.72
N TRP A 157 9.09 -5.65 10.74
CA TRP A 157 8.21 -6.80 10.83
C TRP A 157 9.03 -8.07 11.02
N ALA A 158 8.58 -8.97 11.89
CA ALA A 158 9.28 -10.22 12.16
C ALA A 158 9.15 -11.18 10.95
N LEU A 159 10.08 -11.04 10.00
CA LEU A 159 10.18 -11.87 8.80
C LEU A 159 10.74 -13.25 9.16
N ARG A 160 10.18 -14.30 8.56
CA ARG A 160 10.77 -15.64 8.59
C ARG A 160 11.80 -15.75 7.46
N GLU A 161 12.59 -16.81 7.49
CA GLU A 161 13.51 -17.12 6.40
C GLU A 161 12.75 -17.22 5.07
N GLY A 162 13.24 -16.50 4.05
CA GLY A 162 12.62 -16.39 2.73
C GLY A 162 11.52 -15.32 2.60
N ASP A 163 11.04 -14.73 3.70
CA ASP A 163 10.13 -13.59 3.62
C ASP A 163 10.91 -12.30 3.28
N THR A 164 10.34 -11.43 2.46
CA THR A 164 10.93 -10.12 2.15
C THR A 164 9.92 -8.99 2.30
N ALA A 165 10.39 -7.84 2.78
CA ALA A 165 9.61 -6.63 2.93
C ALA A 165 10.18 -5.52 2.05
N SER A 166 9.33 -4.87 1.27
CA SER A 166 9.72 -3.77 0.39
C SER A 166 8.64 -2.68 0.41
N PRO A 167 8.96 -1.47 0.87
CA PRO A 167 8.16 -0.28 0.65
C PRO A 167 8.64 0.47 -0.60
N GLY A 168 7.74 1.05 -1.39
CA GLY A 168 8.17 1.79 -2.59
C GLY A 168 7.05 2.42 -3.43
N PRO A 169 7.38 3.40 -4.27
CA PRO A 169 6.45 3.98 -5.24
C PRO A 169 6.17 3.00 -6.39
N VAL A 170 4.99 3.12 -7.00
CA VAL A 170 4.63 2.37 -8.20
C VAL A 170 4.99 3.18 -9.44
N GLU A 171 5.69 2.54 -10.36
CA GLU A 171 5.99 3.08 -11.69
C GLU A 171 4.89 2.70 -12.69
N TYR A 172 4.63 3.59 -13.65
CA TYR A 172 3.54 3.42 -14.60
C TYR A 172 4.06 3.36 -16.02
N PHE A 173 3.77 2.26 -16.71
CA PHE A 173 4.11 2.07 -18.11
C PHE A 173 3.24 1.01 -18.78
N ASP A 174 2.98 1.19 -20.07
CA ASP A 174 2.15 0.30 -20.87
C ASP A 174 2.94 -0.88 -21.40
N ARG A 175 3.22 -1.84 -20.51
CA ARG A 175 3.87 -3.12 -20.88
C ARG A 175 3.15 -4.31 -20.25
N ARG A 176 3.34 -5.47 -20.85
CA ARG A 176 2.87 -6.75 -20.29
C ARG A 176 3.60 -7.05 -18.99
N LEU A 177 2.94 -7.72 -18.05
CA LEU A 177 3.62 -8.30 -16.91
C LEU A 177 4.65 -9.31 -17.42
N GLN A 178 5.90 -9.18 -16.99
CA GLN A 178 6.96 -10.12 -17.30
C GLN A 178 7.33 -10.84 -16.01
N ILE A 179 7.04 -12.13 -15.95
CA ILE A 179 7.56 -12.98 -14.87
C ILE A 179 9.02 -13.28 -15.23
N PRO A 180 10.00 -12.92 -14.39
CA PRO A 180 11.42 -13.12 -14.69
C PRO A 180 11.84 -14.57 -14.47
N LEU A 181 11.07 -15.50 -15.04
CA LEU A 181 11.27 -16.95 -14.96
C LEU A 181 11.25 -17.51 -16.38
N SER A 182 12.38 -18.04 -16.83
CA SER A 182 12.53 -18.63 -18.16
C SER A 182 13.56 -19.75 -18.12
N GLY A 183 13.32 -20.83 -18.86
CA GLY A 183 14.28 -21.92 -18.95
C GLY A 183 13.61 -23.29 -18.98
N ALA A 184 14.44 -24.32 -18.99
CA ALA A 184 14.00 -25.69 -18.86
C ALA A 184 14.18 -26.16 -17.42
N PHE A 185 13.11 -26.58 -16.78
CA PHE A 185 13.14 -27.10 -15.41
C PHE A 185 13.03 -28.62 -15.43
N GLU A 186 13.55 -29.31 -14.40
CA GLU A 186 13.51 -30.78 -14.29
C GLU A 186 12.58 -31.28 -13.17
N SER A 187 12.06 -30.39 -12.31
CA SER A 187 11.04 -30.70 -11.30
C SER A 187 10.31 -29.45 -10.76
N LEU A 188 9.23 -29.64 -9.98
CA LEU A 188 8.62 -28.54 -9.19
C LEU A 188 9.58 -27.95 -8.17
N THR A 189 10.46 -28.77 -7.61
CA THR A 189 11.49 -28.31 -6.67
C THR A 189 12.42 -27.30 -7.35
N ALA A 190 12.80 -27.53 -8.61
CA ALA A 190 13.61 -26.60 -9.39
C ALA A 190 12.83 -25.30 -9.71
N VAL A 191 11.54 -25.39 -10.03
CA VAL A 191 10.69 -24.21 -10.23
C VAL A 191 10.58 -23.38 -8.95
N ARG A 192 10.35 -24.02 -7.79
CA ARG A 192 10.26 -23.34 -6.50
C ARG A 192 11.57 -22.65 -6.11
N ALA A 193 12.71 -23.32 -6.31
CA ALA A 193 14.02 -22.70 -6.07
C ALA A 193 14.23 -21.45 -6.94
N ALA A 194 13.84 -21.49 -8.22
CA ALA A 194 13.92 -20.33 -9.09
C ALA A 194 12.92 -19.21 -8.70
N LEU A 195 11.73 -19.58 -8.20
CA LEU A 195 10.78 -18.60 -7.64
C LEU A 195 11.32 -17.93 -6.38
N ASP A 196 12.02 -18.68 -5.51
CA ASP A 196 12.69 -18.12 -4.33
C ASP A 196 13.77 -17.11 -4.72
N GLU A 197 14.55 -17.38 -5.77
CA GLU A 197 15.50 -16.43 -6.34
C GLU A 197 14.81 -15.17 -6.87
N VAL A 198 13.69 -15.32 -7.58
CA VAL A 198 12.86 -14.21 -8.07
C VAL A 198 12.34 -13.35 -6.92
N THR A 199 11.82 -13.95 -5.85
CA THR A 199 11.30 -13.21 -4.69
C THR A 199 12.41 -12.62 -3.81
N SER A 200 13.64 -13.10 -3.94
CA SER A 200 14.82 -12.54 -3.25
C SER A 200 15.48 -11.41 -4.05
N SER A 201 15.15 -11.26 -5.33
CA SER A 201 15.72 -10.25 -6.22
C SER A 201 14.93 -8.94 -6.17
N SER A 202 15.55 -7.87 -5.68
CA SER A 202 14.90 -6.56 -5.58
C SER A 202 14.39 -6.01 -6.92
N SER A 203 15.09 -6.28 -8.04
CA SER A 203 14.65 -5.84 -9.36
C SER A 203 13.43 -6.63 -9.85
N ALA A 204 13.38 -7.93 -9.59
CA ALA A 204 12.25 -8.77 -9.93
C ALA A 204 11.01 -8.41 -9.09
N LEU A 205 11.18 -8.19 -7.78
CA LEU A 205 10.13 -7.69 -6.91
C LEU A 205 9.59 -6.34 -7.39
N HIS A 206 10.49 -5.44 -7.78
CA HIS A 206 10.12 -4.14 -8.34
C HIS A 206 9.22 -4.34 -9.57
N ASP A 207 9.68 -5.10 -10.56
CA ASP A 207 8.93 -5.31 -11.81
C ASP A 207 7.56 -5.96 -11.61
N LEU A 208 7.43 -6.86 -10.63
CA LEU A 208 6.18 -7.58 -10.33
C LEU A 208 5.19 -6.74 -9.52
N TYR A 209 5.65 -6.04 -8.49
CA TYR A 209 4.77 -5.44 -7.47
C TYR A 209 4.78 -3.92 -7.45
N PHE A 210 5.70 -3.27 -8.15
CA PHE A 210 5.83 -1.81 -8.16
C PHE A 210 5.62 -1.25 -9.56
N THR A 211 4.87 -1.95 -10.40
CA THR A 211 4.59 -1.49 -11.76
C THR A 211 3.13 -1.68 -12.16
N LYS A 212 2.55 -0.68 -12.80
CA LYS A 212 1.16 -0.66 -13.26
C LYS A 212 1.00 -0.10 -14.67
N ASN A 213 -0.16 -0.33 -15.26
CA ASN A 213 -0.54 0.30 -16.52
C ASN A 213 -0.76 1.81 -16.35
N CYS A 214 -0.49 2.61 -17.41
CA CYS A 214 -0.60 4.07 -17.38
C CYS A 214 -2.00 4.59 -17.01
N ASP A 215 -3.08 3.85 -17.28
CA ASP A 215 -4.46 4.22 -16.93
C ASP A 215 -4.69 4.36 -15.41
N TRP A 216 -3.81 3.74 -14.61
CA TRP A 216 -3.80 3.80 -13.16
C TRP A 216 -2.85 4.88 -12.60
N SER A 217 -2.10 5.60 -13.44
CA SER A 217 -1.12 6.62 -13.00
C SER A 217 -1.71 7.72 -12.11
N SER A 218 -3.00 8.00 -12.28
CA SER A 218 -3.74 8.95 -11.44
C SER A 218 -3.92 8.51 -9.98
N GLU A 219 -3.51 7.29 -9.60
CA GLU A 219 -3.48 6.82 -8.20
C GLU A 219 -2.23 7.32 -7.45
N SER A 220 -1.14 7.62 -8.17
CA SER A 220 0.18 8.00 -7.59
C SER A 220 0.57 7.09 -6.44
N GLU A 221 0.59 5.79 -6.69
CA GLU A 221 0.55 4.77 -5.66
C GLU A 221 1.91 4.56 -4.99
N PHE A 222 1.86 4.34 -3.68
CA PHE A 222 2.94 3.84 -2.86
C PHE A 222 2.49 2.53 -2.21
N ARG A 223 3.36 1.53 -2.21
CA ARG A 223 3.05 0.19 -1.71
C ARG A 223 3.93 -0.19 -0.55
N LEU A 224 3.33 -0.91 0.38
CA LEU A 224 4.01 -1.80 1.30
C LEU A 224 3.80 -3.21 0.76
N VAL A 225 4.88 -3.91 0.39
CA VAL A 225 4.86 -5.25 -0.16
C VAL A 225 5.62 -6.19 0.77
N LEU A 226 4.98 -7.30 1.11
CA LEU A 226 5.57 -8.41 1.84
C LEU A 226 5.43 -9.66 0.98
N THR A 227 6.53 -10.24 0.53
CA THR A 227 6.51 -11.55 -0.13
C THR A 227 6.82 -12.62 0.88
N LEU A 228 5.98 -13.65 0.94
CA LEU A 228 6.17 -14.77 1.84
C LEU A 228 7.01 -15.84 1.14
N GLY A 229 8.02 -16.36 1.84
CA GLY A 229 8.74 -17.55 1.39
C GLY A 229 7.82 -18.78 1.38
N VAL A 230 8.26 -19.87 0.74
CA VAL A 230 7.52 -21.14 0.57
C VAL A 230 6.71 -21.55 1.81
N ALA A 231 7.38 -21.71 2.94
CA ALA A 231 6.77 -22.23 4.16
C ALA A 231 5.72 -21.26 4.73
N SER A 232 6.06 -19.97 4.75
CA SER A 232 5.16 -18.90 5.19
C SER A 232 3.93 -18.77 4.30
N ALA A 233 4.10 -18.86 2.98
CA ALA A 233 3.02 -18.77 2.01
C ALA A 233 2.03 -19.94 2.15
N LEU A 234 2.53 -21.17 2.31
CA LEU A 234 1.70 -22.36 2.53
C LEU A 234 0.89 -22.27 3.83
N GLU A 235 1.50 -21.78 4.92
CA GLU A 235 0.80 -21.59 6.18
C GLU A 235 -0.24 -20.47 6.08
N ALA A 236 0.13 -19.32 5.51
CA ALA A 236 -0.75 -18.16 5.42
C ALA A 236 -1.95 -18.40 4.48
N GLY A 237 -1.76 -19.17 3.41
CA GLY A 237 -2.75 -19.32 2.33
C GLY A 237 -3.04 -17.96 1.69
N GLU A 238 -4.30 -17.64 1.44
CA GLU A 238 -4.72 -16.30 0.96
C GLU A 238 -5.09 -15.32 2.10
N ARG A 239 -4.86 -15.69 3.37
CA ARG A 239 -5.28 -14.87 4.50
C ARG A 239 -4.50 -13.56 4.54
N PRO A 240 -5.16 -12.41 4.75
CA PRO A 240 -4.46 -11.14 4.89
C PRO A 240 -3.56 -11.13 6.13
N LEU A 241 -2.54 -10.28 6.10
CA LEU A 241 -1.71 -9.96 7.26
C LEU A 241 -2.06 -8.56 7.78
N TYR A 242 -1.75 -8.28 9.04
CA TYR A 242 -2.17 -7.05 9.71
C TYR A 242 -0.96 -6.35 10.33
N LEU A 243 -0.49 -5.30 9.67
CA LEU A 243 0.68 -4.52 10.08
C LEU A 243 0.26 -3.42 11.07
N PRO A 244 0.68 -3.44 12.35
CA PRO A 244 0.49 -2.33 13.27
C PRO A 244 1.15 -1.08 12.71
N TYR A 245 0.38 -0.01 12.57
CA TYR A 245 0.93 1.27 12.09
C TYR A 245 1.49 2.11 13.24
N ARG A 246 1.24 1.73 14.50
CA ARG A 246 1.73 2.40 15.72
C ARG A 246 1.57 3.92 15.66
N ASN A 247 2.68 4.66 15.68
CA ASN A 247 2.72 6.12 15.73
C ASN A 247 2.85 6.77 14.33
N SER A 248 2.73 5.98 13.25
CA SER A 248 2.83 6.52 11.89
C SER A 248 1.55 7.24 11.44
N LEU A 249 0.40 6.98 12.06
CA LEU A 249 -0.84 7.71 11.75
C LEU A 249 -0.73 9.15 12.26
N ARG A 250 -0.91 10.12 11.36
CA ARG A 250 -0.80 11.54 11.66
C ARG A 250 -2.15 12.25 11.66
N ALA A 251 -3.05 11.89 10.74
CA ALA A 251 -4.34 12.56 10.61
C ALA A 251 -5.43 11.61 10.10
N VAL A 252 -6.68 11.97 10.37
CA VAL A 252 -7.86 11.38 9.73
C VAL A 252 -8.63 12.49 9.01
N VAL A 253 -8.75 12.37 7.69
CA VAL A 253 -9.55 13.28 6.87
C VAL A 253 -10.85 12.57 6.47
N LEU A 254 -11.98 13.11 6.89
CA LEU A 254 -13.30 12.60 6.60
C LEU A 254 -13.79 13.13 5.25
N GLY A 255 -14.59 12.33 4.54
CA GLY A 255 -15.20 12.76 3.29
C GLY A 255 -16.27 13.84 3.50
N GLU A 256 -16.52 14.63 2.45
CA GLU A 256 -17.53 15.70 2.42
C GLU A 256 -18.91 15.22 2.86
N LEU A 257 -19.28 13.99 2.49
CA LEU A 257 -20.58 13.37 2.78
C LEU A 257 -20.57 12.54 4.07
N TRP A 258 -19.56 12.70 4.92
CA TRP A 258 -19.51 12.06 6.23
C TRP A 258 -20.61 12.62 7.14
N ASP A 259 -21.45 11.72 7.66
CA ASP A 259 -22.65 12.04 8.44
C ASP A 259 -22.49 11.84 9.96
N GLY A 260 -21.27 11.56 10.42
CA GLY A 260 -20.94 11.38 11.83
C GLY A 260 -20.99 9.93 12.29
N ALA A 261 -20.24 9.60 13.34
CA ALA A 261 -20.19 8.25 13.89
C ALA A 261 -19.82 8.26 15.39
N ASP A 262 -20.67 7.68 16.23
CA ASP A 262 -20.47 7.66 17.70
C ASP A 262 -19.17 6.94 18.12
N TRP A 263 -18.74 5.95 17.33
CA TRP A 263 -17.52 5.20 17.60
C TRP A 263 -16.24 5.98 17.29
N LEU A 264 -16.32 7.04 16.46
CA LEU A 264 -15.14 7.70 15.90
C LEU A 264 -14.27 8.29 17.01
N ARG A 265 -14.87 9.08 17.91
CA ARG A 265 -14.15 9.75 19.00
C ARG A 265 -13.42 8.75 19.90
N SER A 266 -14.11 7.69 20.30
CA SER A 266 -13.52 6.64 21.15
C SER A 266 -12.34 5.96 20.48
N ASN A 267 -12.46 5.63 19.19
CA ASN A 267 -11.41 4.94 18.45
C ASN A 267 -10.20 5.85 18.12
N LEU A 268 -10.42 7.14 17.89
CA LEU A 268 -9.34 8.12 17.74
C LEU A 268 -8.53 8.27 19.03
N ASN A 269 -9.19 8.31 20.19
CA ASN A 269 -8.53 8.38 21.49
C ASN A 269 -7.62 7.17 21.73
N LEU A 270 -8.05 5.96 21.33
CA LEU A 270 -7.21 4.74 21.41
C LEU A 270 -5.91 4.87 20.60
N ARG A 271 -5.91 5.73 19.57
CA ARG A 271 -4.79 5.99 18.67
C ARG A 271 -4.06 7.29 18.96
N ARG A 272 -4.43 7.97 20.04
CA ARG A 272 -3.84 9.25 20.45
C ARG A 272 -3.89 10.31 19.34
N ILE A 273 -4.91 10.24 18.50
CA ILE A 273 -5.19 11.25 17.48
C ILE A 273 -6.02 12.35 18.13
N GLY A 274 -5.50 13.57 18.13
CA GLY A 274 -6.16 14.73 18.72
C GLY A 274 -7.40 15.15 17.93
N ALA A 275 -8.27 15.96 18.53
CA ALA A 275 -9.42 16.51 17.82
C ALA A 275 -9.01 17.41 16.65
N ASP A 276 -7.90 18.13 16.80
CA ASP A 276 -7.31 18.98 15.76
C ASP A 276 -6.71 18.15 14.62
N ASP A 277 -6.50 16.85 14.84
CA ASP A 277 -5.97 15.91 13.84
C ASP A 277 -7.07 15.21 13.02
N VAL A 278 -8.32 15.64 13.22
CA VAL A 278 -9.50 15.15 12.51
C VAL A 278 -10.10 16.28 11.68
N LEU A 279 -10.04 16.09 10.37
CA LEU A 279 -10.43 17.10 9.40
C LEU A 279 -11.53 16.55 8.49
N ARG A 280 -12.13 17.43 7.72
CA ARG A 280 -13.03 17.07 6.62
C ARG A 280 -12.54 17.70 5.33
N CYS A 281 -12.50 16.89 4.27
CA CYS A 281 -12.28 17.37 2.91
C CYS A 281 -13.62 17.86 2.35
N ASP A 282 -13.73 19.16 2.12
CA ASP A 282 -14.87 19.81 1.46
C ASP A 282 -14.45 20.34 0.08
N TRP A 283 -15.44 20.79 -0.70
CA TRP A 283 -15.23 21.40 -2.01
C TRP A 283 -15.92 22.76 -2.08
N ASP A 284 -15.14 23.83 -2.16
CA ASP A 284 -15.62 25.20 -2.29
C ASP A 284 -15.34 25.69 -3.71
N ASN A 285 -16.38 26.04 -4.47
CA ASN A 285 -16.25 26.51 -5.87
C ASN A 285 -15.41 25.58 -6.77
N GLY A 286 -15.44 24.26 -6.50
CA GLY A 286 -14.67 23.26 -7.25
C GLY A 286 -13.22 23.07 -6.79
N GLU A 287 -12.81 23.71 -5.69
CA GLU A 287 -11.49 23.55 -5.07
C GLU A 287 -11.58 22.72 -3.77
N PRO A 288 -10.68 21.74 -3.57
CA PRO A 288 -10.64 20.98 -2.33
C PRO A 288 -10.09 21.83 -1.18
N VAL A 289 -10.80 21.83 -0.06
CA VAL A 289 -10.40 22.53 1.18
C VAL A 289 -10.46 21.60 2.38
N LEU A 290 -9.59 21.81 3.36
CA LEU A 290 -9.66 21.14 4.66
C LEU A 290 -10.37 22.03 5.66
N ARG A 291 -11.26 21.43 6.44
CA ARG A 291 -11.92 22.08 7.58
C ARG A 291 -11.75 21.23 8.83
N SER A 292 -11.57 21.88 9.97
CA SER A 292 -11.62 21.18 11.26
C SER A 292 -12.98 20.50 11.44
N TYR A 293 -12.97 19.24 11.84
CA TYR A 293 -14.19 18.49 12.08
C TYR A 293 -14.53 18.47 13.56
N GLN A 294 -15.69 19.01 13.93
CA GLN A 294 -16.16 18.93 15.30
C GLN A 294 -16.69 17.52 15.60
N LEU A 295 -15.90 16.75 16.34
CA LEU A 295 -16.32 15.47 16.91
C LEU A 295 -17.50 15.71 17.84
N ARG A 296 -18.68 15.26 17.43
CA ARG A 296 -19.89 15.24 18.27
C ARG A 296 -19.76 14.17 19.35
#